data_AF-A0A382MAT6-F1
#
_entry.id   AF-A0A382MAT6-F1
#
_cell.length_a   1.000
_cell.length_b   1.000
_cell.length_c   1.000
_cell.angle_alpha   90.00
_cell.angle_beta   90.00
_cell.angle_gamma   90.00
#
_symmetry.space_group_name_H-M   'P 1'
#
loop_
_entity.id
_entity.type
_entity.pdbx_description
1 polymer ?
#
loop_
_entity_poly.entity_id
_entity_poly.type
_entity_poly.pdbx_seq_one_letter_code
_entity_poly.pdbx_strand_id
1 'polypeptide(L)'
;MSVIAPNASTVLSWTDISYEDWEMVKKFLRGPTTIILPVKTGIVHPIIMGSDNSLGIRIPAHSFGPDLSDKLGFPITTTSVNRYGEKPLNNPDDIIQNFDGEFDLLIDDGTLPDSKGSIIYKLEKSK
;
A
#
# COMPACT_ATOMS: atom_id res chain seq x y z
N MET A 1 -1.02 3.46 8.31
CA MET A 1 -0.31 3.58 7.02
C MET A 1 -0.49 2.31 6.22
N SER A 2 -0.14 2.30 4.94
CA SER A 2 -0.15 1.09 4.11
C SER A 2 1.17 0.89 3.38
N VAL A 3 1.43 -0.34 2.96
CA VAL A 3 2.57 -0.70 2.12
C VAL A 3 2.13 -1.29 0.78
N ILE A 4 2.96 -1.10 -0.25
CA ILE A 4 2.87 -1.81 -1.53
C ILE A 4 3.61 -3.14 -1.44
N ALA A 5 2.89 -4.22 -1.76
CA ALA A 5 3.45 -5.55 -1.95
C ALA A 5 3.54 -5.90 -3.45
N PRO A 6 4.52 -6.73 -3.86
CA PRO A 6 4.70 -7.08 -5.27
C PRO A 6 3.60 -8.02 -5.78
N ASN A 7 3.25 -9.04 -5.00
CA ASN A 7 2.31 -10.07 -5.43
C ASN A 7 1.60 -10.75 -4.25
N ALA A 8 0.54 -11.50 -4.56
CA ALA A 8 -0.27 -12.17 -3.55
C ALA A 8 0.56 -13.20 -2.74
N SER A 9 1.46 -13.93 -3.39
CA SER A 9 2.35 -14.90 -2.71
C SER A 9 3.21 -14.24 -1.64
N THR A 10 3.71 -13.04 -1.92
CA THR A 10 4.49 -12.24 -0.97
C THR A 10 3.63 -11.80 0.21
N VAL A 11 2.40 -11.34 -0.05
CA VAL A 11 1.45 -11.00 1.03
C VAL A 11 1.17 -12.20 1.92
N LEU A 12 0.86 -13.37 1.34
CA LEU A 12 0.66 -14.60 2.11
C LEU A 12 1.87 -14.93 2.99
N SER A 13 3.09 -14.71 2.48
CA SER A 13 4.32 -14.94 3.25
C SER A 13 4.47 -14.01 4.45
N TRP A 14 3.94 -12.78 4.37
CA TRP A 14 4.00 -11.76 5.42
C TRP A 14 2.92 -11.94 6.48
N THR A 15 1.74 -12.45 6.09
CA THR A 15 0.56 -12.53 6.95
C THR A 15 0.64 -13.65 7.98
N ASP A 16 -0.02 -13.44 9.12
CA ASP A 16 -0.27 -14.43 10.16
C ASP A 16 -1.77 -14.72 10.25
N ILE A 17 -2.29 -15.43 9.24
CA ILE A 17 -3.73 -15.74 9.08
C ILE A 17 -3.94 -17.19 8.65
N SER A 18 -5.16 -17.69 8.85
CA SER A 18 -5.55 -19.05 8.42
C SER A 18 -5.61 -19.17 6.89
N TYR A 19 -5.60 -20.42 6.39
CA TYR A 19 -5.78 -20.67 4.96
C TYR A 19 -7.19 -20.24 4.49
N GLU A 20 -8.20 -20.45 5.33
CA GLU A 20 -9.58 -20.05 5.07
C GLU A 20 -9.70 -18.52 4.92
N ASP A 21 -9.08 -17.76 5.83
CA ASP A 21 -9.05 -16.30 5.74
C ASP A 21 -8.28 -15.85 4.49
N TRP A 22 -7.18 -16.52 4.14
CA TRP A 22 -6.41 -16.23 2.92
C TRP A 22 -7.25 -16.40 1.65
N GLU A 23 -8.03 -17.49 1.54
CA GLU A 23 -8.89 -17.76 0.39
C GLU A 23 -9.93 -16.66 0.16
N MET A 24 -10.38 -16.01 1.23
CA MET A 24 -11.24 -14.83 1.17
C MET A 24 -10.44 -13.57 0.80
N VAL A 25 -9.35 -13.29 1.53
CA VAL A 25 -8.53 -12.08 1.39
C VAL A 25 -7.97 -11.92 -0.02
N LYS A 26 -7.48 -13.00 -0.64
CA LYS A 26 -6.84 -12.93 -1.96
C LYS A 26 -7.74 -12.39 -3.07
N LYS A 27 -9.07 -12.49 -2.91
CA LYS A 27 -10.08 -11.96 -3.84
C LYS A 27 -10.13 -10.43 -3.85
N PHE A 28 -9.70 -9.79 -2.78
CA PHE A 28 -9.75 -8.35 -2.60
C PHE A 28 -8.37 -7.68 -2.67
N LEU A 29 -7.26 -8.42 -2.81
CA LEU A 29 -5.90 -7.86 -2.70
C LEU A 29 -5.46 -7.00 -3.88
N ARG A 30 -6.06 -7.21 -5.05
CA ARG A 30 -5.71 -6.49 -6.29
C ARG A 30 -6.69 -5.34 -6.54
N GLY A 31 -6.16 -4.23 -7.03
CA GLY A 31 -6.95 -3.10 -7.53
C GLY A 31 -7.02 -1.90 -6.57
N PRO A 32 -8.17 -1.22 -6.45
CA PRO A 32 -8.31 0.00 -5.66
C PRO A 32 -8.58 -0.32 -4.17
N THR A 33 -7.88 -1.28 -3.59
CA THR A 33 -8.14 -1.79 -2.25
C THR A 33 -6.88 -1.77 -1.39
N THR A 34 -7.09 -1.57 -0.09
CA THR A 34 -6.07 -1.79 0.95
C THR A 34 -6.69 -2.74 1.96
N ILE A 35 -5.99 -3.83 2.29
CA ILE A 35 -6.46 -4.81 3.27
C ILE A 35 -5.57 -4.72 4.51
N ILE A 36 -6.19 -4.52 5.66
CA ILE A 36 -5.54 -4.55 6.97
C ILE A 36 -5.55 -6.00 7.46
N LEU A 37 -4.36 -6.58 7.59
CA LEU A 37 -4.14 -7.98 7.95
C LEU A 37 -3.17 -8.10 9.12
N PRO A 38 -3.35 -9.07 10.02
CA PRO A 38 -2.29 -9.49 10.95
C PRO A 38 -1.05 -9.94 10.16
N VAL A 39 0.12 -9.49 10.58
CA VAL A 39 1.40 -9.85 9.95
C VAL A 39 2.38 -10.44 10.95
N LYS A 40 3.34 -11.20 10.43
CA LYS A 40 4.47 -11.72 11.21
C LYS A 40 5.34 -10.56 11.72
N THR A 41 6.09 -10.81 12.79
CA THR A 41 7.02 -9.81 13.34
C THR A 41 8.17 -9.56 12.37
N GLY A 42 8.59 -8.30 12.23
CA GLY A 42 9.78 -7.93 11.44
C GLY A 42 9.53 -7.71 9.94
N ILE A 43 8.27 -7.77 9.47
CA ILE A 43 7.94 -7.44 8.08
C ILE A 43 8.18 -5.95 7.79
N VAL A 44 7.85 -5.10 8.76
CA VAL A 44 8.03 -3.64 8.70
C VAL A 44 8.38 -3.09 10.08
N HIS A 45 8.85 -1.84 10.14
CA HIS A 45 9.12 -1.17 11.41
C HIS A 45 7.81 -0.94 12.21
N PRO A 46 7.77 -1.13 13.54
CA PRO A 46 6.56 -0.99 14.35
C PRO A 46 5.84 0.36 14.21
N ILE A 47 6.56 1.44 13.85
CA ILE A 47 5.99 2.78 13.66
C ILE A 47 4.88 2.84 12.60
N ILE A 48 4.88 1.92 11.62
CA ILE A 48 3.84 1.89 10.58
C ILE A 48 2.74 0.86 10.84
N MET A 49 2.90 0.05 11.89
CA MET A 49 1.97 -1.03 12.24
C MET A 49 0.77 -0.52 13.03
N GLY A 50 -0.34 -1.23 12.93
CA GLY A 50 -1.49 -1.07 13.82
C GLY A 50 -1.22 -1.62 15.22
N SER A 51 -1.99 -1.17 16.20
CA SER A 51 -1.85 -1.57 17.61
C SER A 51 -2.07 -3.06 17.87
N ASP A 52 -2.74 -3.75 16.96
CA ASP A 52 -3.04 -5.19 16.97
C ASP A 52 -2.08 -6.03 16.11
N ASN A 53 -0.87 -5.51 15.86
CA ASN A 53 0.14 -6.13 15.00
C ASN A 53 -0.34 -6.31 13.53
N SER A 54 -1.24 -5.44 13.08
CA SER A 54 -1.75 -5.45 11.72
C SER A 54 -1.01 -4.47 10.80
N LEU A 55 -1.09 -4.72 9.51
CA LEU A 55 -0.52 -3.88 8.47
C LEU A 55 -1.54 -3.67 7.34
N GLY A 56 -1.69 -2.43 6.89
CA GLY A 56 -2.40 -2.13 5.65
C GLY A 56 -1.54 -2.55 4.45
N ILE A 57 -2.03 -3.47 3.64
CA ILE A 57 -1.31 -4.02 2.50
C ILE A 57 -2.13 -3.75 1.23
N ARG A 58 -1.46 -3.30 0.18
CA ARG A 58 -2.09 -3.01 -1.11
C ARG A 58 -1.24 -3.54 -2.26
N ILE A 59 -1.91 -3.96 -3.34
CA ILE A 59 -1.25 -4.27 -4.60
C ILE A 59 -1.95 -3.49 -5.72
N PRO A 60 -1.46 -2.28 -6.05
CA PRO A 60 -2.07 -1.42 -7.06
C PRO A 60 -2.15 -2.10 -8.43
N ALA A 61 -3.10 -1.65 -9.26
CA ALA A 61 -3.21 -2.12 -10.65
C ALA A 61 -2.06 -1.62 -11.54
N HIS A 62 -1.52 -0.44 -11.23
CA HIS A 62 -0.35 0.10 -11.90
C HIS A 62 0.90 -0.69 -11.49
N SER A 63 1.65 -1.24 -12.44
CA SER A 63 2.72 -2.21 -12.15
C SER A 63 3.96 -1.58 -11.51
N PHE A 64 4.22 -0.30 -11.76
CA PHE A 64 5.40 0.41 -11.26
C PHE A 64 5.70 0.15 -9.77
N GLY A 65 4.72 0.37 -8.88
CA GLY A 65 4.91 0.16 -7.44
C GLY A 65 5.21 -1.29 -7.06
N PRO A 66 4.36 -2.26 -7.46
CA PRO A 66 4.63 -3.69 -7.27
C PRO A 66 6.00 -4.14 -7.83
N ASP A 67 6.35 -3.73 -9.05
CA ASP A 67 7.61 -4.11 -9.71
C ASP A 67 8.83 -3.51 -8.98
N LEU A 68 8.70 -2.28 -8.46
CA LEU A 68 9.74 -1.65 -7.65
C LEU A 68 9.92 -2.38 -6.31
N SER A 69 8.81 -2.71 -5.65
CA SER A 69 8.80 -3.47 -4.39
C SER A 69 9.46 -4.85 -4.56
N ASP A 70 9.19 -5.53 -5.68
CA ASP A 70 9.79 -6.82 -6.03
C ASP A 70 11.31 -6.70 -6.23
N LYS A 71 11.76 -5.69 -6.98
CA LYS A 71 13.20 -5.44 -7.23
C LYS A 71 13.97 -5.06 -5.98
N LEU A 72 13.34 -4.32 -5.05
CA LEU A 72 13.95 -3.93 -3.78
C LEU A 72 13.97 -5.07 -2.76
N GLY A 73 13.03 -6.02 -2.86
CA GLY A 73 12.91 -7.15 -1.95
C GLY A 73 12.26 -6.81 -0.60
N PHE A 74 11.66 -5.63 -0.45
CA PHE A 74 10.98 -5.21 0.77
C PHE A 74 9.75 -4.32 0.49
N PRO A 75 8.75 -4.27 1.40
CA PRO A 75 7.57 -3.44 1.23
C PRO A 75 7.90 -1.95 1.16
N ILE A 76 7.18 -1.21 0.31
CA ILE A 76 7.30 0.26 0.20
C ILE A 76 6.14 0.90 0.95
N THR A 77 6.43 1.74 1.94
CA THR A 77 5.39 2.50 2.65
C THR A 77 4.90 3.63 1.75
N THR A 78 3.59 3.81 1.63
CA THR A 78 3.00 4.83 0.76
C THR A 78 1.84 5.56 1.41
N THR A 79 1.69 6.83 1.08
CA THR A 79 0.52 7.65 1.35
C THR A 79 0.06 8.34 0.06
N SER A 80 -1.08 9.03 0.09
CA SER A 80 -1.41 10.00 -0.96
C SER A 80 -0.41 11.16 -0.94
N VAL A 81 -0.20 11.77 -2.11
CA VAL A 81 0.64 12.96 -2.27
C VAL A 81 -0.23 14.19 -2.02
N ASN A 82 -0.22 14.69 -0.80
CA ASN A 82 -0.95 15.90 -0.40
C ASN A 82 -0.35 16.49 0.87
N ARG A 83 -0.56 17.80 1.07
CA ARG A 83 -0.42 18.39 2.40
C ARG A 83 -1.58 17.94 3.28
N TYR A 84 -1.36 17.93 4.58
CA TYR A 84 -2.37 17.48 5.53
C TYR A 84 -3.67 18.30 5.37
N GLY A 85 -4.79 17.61 5.14
CA GLY A 85 -6.11 18.23 4.93
C GLY A 85 -6.42 18.64 3.49
N GLU A 86 -5.46 18.56 2.57
CA GLU A 86 -5.64 18.90 1.16
C GLU A 86 -6.01 17.68 0.29
N LYS A 87 -6.47 17.95 -0.93
CA LYS A 87 -6.77 16.91 -1.90
C LYS A 87 -5.46 16.27 -2.43
N PRO A 88 -5.45 14.95 -2.69
CA PRO A 88 -4.35 14.30 -3.38
C PRO A 88 -4.08 14.92 -4.75
N LEU A 89 -2.80 15.14 -5.04
CA LEU A 89 -2.32 15.53 -6.37
C LEU A 89 -1.99 14.28 -7.19
N ASN A 90 -2.37 14.31 -8.47
CA ASN A 90 -2.17 13.21 -9.42
C ASN A 90 -1.38 13.64 -10.67
N ASN A 91 -1.14 14.94 -10.82
CA ASN A 91 -0.37 15.52 -11.93
C ASN A 91 1.07 15.82 -11.45
N PRO A 92 2.10 15.29 -12.12
CA PRO A 92 3.50 15.60 -11.82
C PRO A 92 3.82 17.09 -11.75
N ASP A 93 3.28 17.91 -12.66
CA ASP A 93 3.53 19.36 -12.68
C ASP A 93 3.01 20.05 -11.40
N ASP A 94 1.81 19.67 -10.96
CA ASP A 94 1.22 20.17 -9.71
C ASP A 94 2.03 19.69 -8.49
N ILE A 95 2.51 18.44 -8.51
CA ILE A 95 3.34 17.88 -7.44
C ILE A 95 4.64 18.66 -7.32
N ILE A 96 5.33 18.91 -8.44
CA ILE A 96 6.56 19.72 -8.47
C ILE A 96 6.26 21.11 -7.91
N GLN A 97 5.20 21.77 -8.38
CA GLN A 97 4.86 23.12 -7.91
C GLN A 97 4.62 23.19 -6.38
N ASN A 98 4.07 22.14 -5.77
CA ASN A 98 3.69 22.14 -4.35
C ASN A 98 4.76 21.55 -3.41
N PHE A 99 5.71 20.77 -3.93
CA PHE A 99 6.70 20.01 -3.15
C PHE A 99 8.13 20.17 -3.66
N ASP A 100 8.41 21.16 -4.51
CA ASP A 100 9.76 21.40 -5.03
C ASP A 100 10.79 21.50 -3.90
N GLY A 101 11.89 20.74 -4.04
CA GLY A 101 12.94 20.64 -3.02
C GLY A 101 12.60 19.80 -1.78
N GLU A 102 11.43 19.16 -1.71
CA GLU A 102 11.02 18.31 -0.56
C GLU A 102 11.07 16.81 -0.83
N PHE A 103 11.46 16.39 -2.03
CA PHE A 103 11.68 14.99 -2.40
C PHE A 103 13.05 14.83 -3.09
N ASP A 104 13.69 13.68 -2.87
CA ASP A 104 14.97 13.36 -3.53
C ASP A 104 14.80 12.93 -4.99
N LEU A 105 13.65 12.34 -5.32
CA LEU A 105 13.36 11.78 -6.64
C LEU A 105 11.87 11.85 -6.95
N LEU A 106 11.54 12.30 -8.17
CA LEU A 106 10.22 12.17 -8.76
C LEU A 106 10.31 11.25 -9.97
N ILE A 107 9.38 10.28 -10.02
CA ILE A 107 9.26 9.35 -11.14
C ILE A 107 7.96 9.69 -11.85
N ASP A 108 8.10 10.22 -13.07
CA ASP A 108 6.98 10.65 -13.89
C ASP A 108 6.57 9.54 -14.86
N ASP A 109 5.33 9.08 -14.72
CA ASP A 109 4.66 8.15 -15.64
C ASP A 109 3.31 8.73 -16.13
N GLY A 110 3.26 10.07 -16.22
CA GLY A 110 2.10 10.85 -16.62
C GLY A 110 1.09 11.12 -15.50
N THR A 111 0.02 11.84 -15.86
CA THR A 111 -1.08 12.17 -14.94
C THR A 111 -1.90 10.92 -14.60
N LEU A 112 -2.04 10.64 -13.30
CA LEU A 112 -2.93 9.58 -12.83
C LEU A 112 -4.40 10.05 -12.86
N PRO A 113 -5.36 9.16 -13.14
CA PRO A 113 -6.77 9.51 -13.06
C PRO A 113 -7.18 9.84 -11.62
N ASP A 114 -8.17 10.72 -11.49
CA ASP A 114 -8.74 11.04 -10.19
C ASP A 114 -9.21 9.79 -9.45
N SER A 115 -8.84 9.72 -8.18
CA SER A 115 -9.16 8.59 -7.31
C SER A 115 -9.75 9.07 -6.00
N LYS A 116 -10.77 8.36 -5.51
CA LYS A 116 -11.28 8.54 -4.14
C LYS A 116 -10.39 7.90 -3.07
N GLY A 117 -9.22 7.39 -3.46
CA GLY A 117 -8.40 6.52 -2.62
C GLY A 117 -8.86 5.07 -2.67
N SER A 118 -8.11 4.20 -2.01
CA SER A 118 -8.47 2.78 -1.94
C SER A 118 -9.61 2.53 -0.96
N ILE A 119 -10.50 1.59 -1.29
CA ILE A 119 -11.42 1.00 -0.31
C ILE A 119 -10.59 0.22 0.72
N ILE A 120 -10.85 0.45 2.00
CA ILE A 120 -10.12 -0.20 3.09
C ILE A 120 -10.98 -1.33 3.66
N TYR A 121 -10.44 -2.54 3.64
CA TYR A 121 -11.01 -3.70 4.33
C TYR A 121 -10.13 -4.06 5.52
N LYS A 122 -10.73 -4.46 6.64
CA LYS A 122 -10.01 -5.07 7.76
C LYS A 122 -10.51 -6.49 7.93
N LEU A 123 -9.57 -7.45 8.03
CA LEU A 123 -9.92 -8.81 8.39
C LEU A 123 -10.24 -8.85 9.88
N GLU A 124 -11.48 -9.20 10.21
CA GLU A 124 -11.86 -9.61 11.56
C GLU A 124 -11.66 -11.11 11.68
N LYS A 125 -10.98 -11.56 12.74
CA LYS A 125 -10.67 -12.99 12.92
C LYS A 125 -11.97 -13.79 12.96
N SER A 126 -12.01 -14.88 12.18
CA SER A 126 -13.04 -15.91 12.30
C SER A 126 -13.02 -16.46 13.74
N LYS A 127 -14.21 -16.57 14.36
CA LYS A 127 -14.37 -17.14 15.72
C LYS A 127 -14.05 -18.62 15.77
#